data_AF-A0A7S3MRP6-F1
#
_entry.id   AF-A0A7S3MRP6-F1
#
_cell.length_a   1.000
_cell.length_b   1.000
_cell.length_c   1.000
_cell.angle_alpha   90.00
_cell.angle_beta   90.00
_cell.angle_gamma   90.00
#
_symmetry.space_group_name_H-M   'P 1'
#
loop_
_entity.id
_entity.type
_entity.pdbx_description
1 polymer ?
#
loop_
_entity_poly.entity_id
_entity_poly.type
_entity_poly.pdbx_seq_one_letter_code
_entity_poly.pdbx_strand_id
1 'polypeptide(L)'
;RIMKGGMIVDSIEFMNEAINNPSKRIIAEGANAAMLDIDFGTFPFVTSSNTTIGGVCTGLGVPPQAVETSIGIMKAYTTRVGGGPFPTELNDEVGVRLQEVGHEFGATTGRPRRCGWLDLNVVKYGNKFNGYSSVNMTKLDVLSGIPKLEVATHYELNGKILNGQ
;
A
#
# COMPACT_ATOMS: atom_id res chain seq x y z
N ARG A 1 5.12 -12.91 -34.88
CA ARG A 1 5.03 -11.47 -35.25
C ARG A 1 3.69 -10.95 -34.76
N ILE A 2 3.62 -10.51 -33.51
CA ILE A 2 2.43 -9.86 -32.96
C ILE A 2 2.27 -8.50 -33.68
N MET A 3 1.05 -8.21 -34.09
CA MET A 3 0.73 -7.31 -35.20
C MET A 3 0.96 -5.83 -34.86
N LYS A 4 1.61 -5.08 -35.76
CA LYS A 4 1.63 -3.60 -35.73
C LYS A 4 0.21 -3.09 -35.99
N GLY A 5 -0.40 -2.42 -34.99
CA GLY A 5 -1.66 -1.69 -35.13
C GLY A 5 -2.72 -1.92 -34.03
N GLY A 6 -2.46 -2.78 -33.03
CA GLY A 6 -3.38 -3.04 -31.91
C GLY A 6 -2.72 -2.84 -30.54
N MET A 7 -3.50 -3.01 -29.46
CA MET A 7 -3.01 -2.86 -28.06
C MET A 7 -2.17 -4.06 -27.56
N ILE A 8 -2.10 -5.16 -28.33
CA ILE A 8 -1.37 -6.37 -27.94
C ILE A 8 0.09 -6.24 -28.39
N VAL A 9 1.02 -6.43 -27.46
CA VAL A 9 2.47 -6.40 -27.69
C VAL A 9 3.15 -7.57 -26.97
N ASP A 10 4.35 -7.93 -27.40
CA ASP A 10 5.24 -8.70 -26.54
C ASP A 10 5.73 -7.77 -25.42
N SER A 11 5.23 -7.99 -24.21
CA SER A 11 5.51 -7.09 -23.08
C SER A 11 6.98 -7.13 -22.66
N ILE A 12 7.68 -8.25 -22.82
CA ILE A 12 9.08 -8.38 -22.41
C ILE A 12 9.96 -7.57 -23.36
N GLU A 13 9.78 -7.73 -24.67
CA GLU A 13 10.53 -6.94 -25.65
C GLU A 13 10.20 -5.45 -25.52
N PHE A 14 8.91 -5.10 -25.40
CA PHE A 14 8.46 -3.73 -25.21
C PHE A 14 9.10 -3.06 -23.98
N MET A 15 9.12 -3.75 -22.84
CA MET A 15 9.71 -3.21 -21.61
C MET A 15 11.24 -3.12 -21.69
N ASN A 16 11.92 -4.08 -22.32
CA ASN A 16 13.37 -4.03 -22.52
C ASN A 16 13.77 -2.88 -23.45
N GLU A 17 13.06 -2.68 -24.57
CA GLU A 17 13.26 -1.52 -25.45
C GLU A 17 13.04 -0.20 -24.69
N ALA A 18 12.00 -0.13 -23.86
CA ALA A 18 11.66 1.07 -23.11
C ALA A 18 12.70 1.42 -22.03
N ILE A 19 13.18 0.42 -21.26
CA ILE A 19 14.16 0.64 -20.17
C ILE A 19 15.53 1.03 -20.73
N ASN A 20 15.94 0.48 -21.86
CA ASN A 20 17.22 0.81 -22.49
C ASN A 20 17.20 2.14 -23.27
N ASN A 21 16.04 2.81 -23.35
CA ASN A 21 15.91 4.08 -24.05
C ASN A 21 16.09 5.26 -23.08
N PRO A 22 17.18 6.05 -23.20
CA PRO A 22 17.47 7.14 -22.26
C PRO A 22 16.46 8.30 -22.30
N SER A 23 15.61 8.37 -23.34
CA SER A 23 14.55 9.38 -23.43
C SER A 23 13.25 8.96 -22.72
N LYS A 24 13.16 7.71 -22.24
CA LYS A 24 11.95 7.17 -21.60
C LYS A 24 12.08 7.21 -20.09
N ARG A 25 10.96 7.51 -19.43
CA ARG A 25 10.78 7.36 -17.99
C ARG A 25 9.54 6.49 -17.79
N ILE A 26 9.67 5.50 -16.93
CA ILE A 26 8.62 4.50 -16.68
C ILE A 26 8.17 4.65 -15.24
N ILE A 27 6.85 4.66 -15.03
CA ILE A 27 6.24 4.63 -13.71
C ILE A 27 5.43 3.35 -13.64
N ALA A 28 5.77 2.48 -12.68
CA ALA A 28 4.98 1.31 -12.36
C ALA A 28 3.92 1.68 -11.32
N GLU A 29 2.65 1.55 -11.67
CA GLU A 29 1.54 1.79 -10.75
C GLU A 29 1.21 0.51 -9.99
N GLY A 30 1.43 0.52 -8.66
CA GLY A 30 1.07 -0.59 -7.80
C GLY A 30 -0.43 -0.66 -7.54
N ALA A 31 -1.01 -1.86 -7.63
CA ALA A 31 -2.36 -2.12 -7.16
C ALA A 31 -2.34 -2.68 -5.73
N ASN A 32 -3.44 -2.45 -5.00
CA ASN A 32 -3.58 -2.83 -3.59
C ASN A 32 -2.49 -2.17 -2.71
N ALA A 33 -2.09 -2.81 -1.61
CA ALA A 33 -1.13 -2.27 -0.66
C ALA A 33 -0.31 -3.39 -0.02
N ALA A 34 0.87 -3.06 0.49
CA ALA A 34 1.82 -4.01 1.08
C ALA A 34 1.21 -5.01 2.09
N MET A 35 0.28 -4.59 2.94
CA MET A 35 -0.35 -5.47 3.93
C MET A 35 -1.44 -6.41 3.36
N LEU A 36 -1.70 -6.31 2.05
CA LEU A 36 -2.54 -7.21 1.28
C LEU A 36 -1.72 -8.13 0.37
N ASP A 37 -0.39 -8.08 0.43
CA ASP A 37 0.48 -8.98 -0.32
C ASP A 37 0.26 -10.44 0.11
N ILE A 38 0.33 -11.38 -0.84
CA ILE A 38 0.10 -12.80 -0.57
C ILE A 38 1.12 -13.41 0.41
N ASP A 39 2.37 -12.94 0.38
CA ASP A 39 3.47 -13.48 1.18
C ASP A 39 3.71 -12.65 2.44
N PHE A 40 3.63 -11.31 2.33
CA PHE A 40 3.99 -10.38 3.41
C PHE A 40 2.80 -9.72 4.09
N GLY A 41 1.59 -9.93 3.58
CA GLY A 41 0.39 -9.31 4.12
C GLY A 41 -0.17 -10.04 5.35
N THR A 42 -1.33 -9.57 5.81
CA THR A 42 -2.06 -10.18 6.94
C THR A 42 -2.77 -11.48 6.55
N PHE A 43 -2.01 -12.49 6.13
CA PHE A 43 -2.54 -13.79 5.69
C PHE A 43 -3.48 -14.40 6.76
N PRO A 44 -4.64 -14.98 6.38
CA PRO A 44 -5.15 -15.23 5.02
C PRO A 44 -5.96 -14.06 4.42
N PHE A 45 -5.99 -12.89 5.06
CA PHE A 45 -6.82 -11.74 4.66
C PHE A 45 -6.09 -10.81 3.68
N VAL A 46 -5.67 -11.38 2.56
CA VAL A 46 -4.78 -10.77 1.56
C VAL A 46 -5.34 -10.98 0.16
N THR A 47 -4.75 -10.32 -0.85
CA THR A 47 -4.99 -10.67 -2.26
C THR A 47 -4.13 -11.88 -2.64
N SER A 48 -4.43 -12.50 -3.78
CA SER A 48 -3.69 -13.65 -4.31
C SER A 48 -2.49 -13.26 -5.18
N SER A 49 -1.98 -12.04 -5.06
CA SER A 49 -0.92 -11.50 -5.91
C SER A 49 0.12 -10.77 -5.07
N ASN A 50 1.32 -10.58 -5.64
CA ASN A 50 2.34 -9.75 -5.02
C ASN A 50 2.05 -8.28 -5.26
N THR A 51 1.93 -7.51 -4.19
CA THR A 51 1.61 -6.06 -4.19
C THR A 51 2.83 -5.24 -3.74
N THR A 52 3.99 -5.87 -3.72
CA THR A 52 5.28 -5.30 -3.31
C THR A 52 6.15 -4.98 -4.51
N ILE A 53 7.31 -4.37 -4.27
CA ILE A 53 8.27 -4.01 -5.31
C ILE A 53 8.74 -5.22 -6.13
N GLY A 54 8.75 -6.42 -5.53
CA GLY A 54 9.02 -7.66 -6.25
C GLY A 54 8.01 -7.95 -7.36
N GLY A 55 6.74 -7.58 -7.16
CA GLY A 55 5.68 -7.71 -8.16
C GLY A 55 5.90 -6.84 -9.41
N VAL A 56 6.63 -5.73 -9.29
CA VAL A 56 7.05 -4.93 -10.46
C VAL A 56 8.02 -5.73 -11.33
N CYS A 57 8.98 -6.40 -10.72
CA CYS A 57 9.98 -7.18 -11.43
C CYS A 57 9.34 -8.38 -12.15
N THR A 58 8.54 -9.16 -11.43
CA THR A 58 7.90 -10.37 -11.98
C THR A 58 6.75 -10.03 -12.93
N GLY A 59 6.00 -8.95 -12.69
CA GLY A 59 4.86 -8.54 -13.50
C GLY A 59 5.23 -7.81 -14.79
N LEU A 60 6.30 -7.01 -14.79
CA LEU A 60 6.78 -6.30 -15.98
C LEU A 60 7.92 -7.01 -16.70
N GLY A 61 8.52 -8.04 -16.10
CA GLY A 61 9.65 -8.77 -16.67
C GLY A 61 10.94 -7.95 -16.71
N VAL A 62 11.17 -7.13 -15.69
CA VAL A 62 12.30 -6.21 -15.60
C VAL A 62 13.30 -6.66 -14.54
N PRO A 63 14.62 -6.46 -14.75
CA PRO A 63 15.61 -6.82 -13.74
C PRO A 63 15.45 -5.92 -12.51
N PRO A 64 15.66 -6.43 -11.27
CA PRO A 64 15.54 -5.62 -10.06
C PRO A 64 16.38 -4.34 -10.07
N GLN A 65 17.53 -4.35 -10.76
CA GLN A 65 18.44 -3.22 -10.89
C GLN A 65 17.84 -2.06 -11.73
N ALA A 66 16.79 -2.31 -12.52
CA ALA A 66 16.10 -1.26 -13.27
C ALA A 66 15.14 -0.43 -12.40
N VAL A 67 14.87 -0.86 -11.17
CA VAL A 67 14.03 -0.11 -10.23
C VAL A 67 14.88 0.94 -9.52
N GLU A 68 14.80 2.18 -9.98
CA GLU A 68 15.62 3.29 -9.45
C GLU A 68 15.04 3.93 -8.18
N THR A 69 13.72 3.98 -8.06
CA THR A 69 13.03 4.73 -7.00
C THR A 69 11.71 4.05 -6.65
N SER A 70 11.41 3.97 -5.36
CA SER A 70 10.14 3.48 -4.84
C SER A 70 9.54 4.52 -3.90
N ILE A 71 8.23 4.78 -4.06
CA ILE A 71 7.49 5.75 -3.25
C ILE A 71 6.43 5.00 -2.46
N GLY A 72 6.56 5.00 -1.13
CA GLY A 72 5.54 4.43 -0.24
C GLY A 72 4.34 5.37 -0.12
N ILE A 73 3.18 4.96 -0.61
CA ILE A 73 1.94 5.73 -0.44
C ILE A 73 1.28 5.32 0.87
N MET A 74 1.14 6.24 1.81
CA MET A 74 0.46 6.02 3.07
C MET A 74 -0.61 7.08 3.29
N LYS A 75 -1.71 6.71 3.94
CA LYS A 75 -2.68 7.67 4.46
C LYS A 75 -2.21 8.16 5.84
N ALA A 76 -2.67 9.34 6.24
CA ALA A 76 -2.42 9.91 7.57
C ALA A 76 -3.12 9.12 8.71
N TYR A 77 -3.98 8.16 8.36
CA TYR A 77 -4.68 7.22 9.24
C TYR A 77 -4.82 5.88 8.49
N THR A 78 -5.14 4.80 9.20
CA THR A 78 -5.19 3.46 8.59
C THR A 78 -6.63 3.10 8.22
N THR A 79 -6.81 2.41 7.08
CA THR A 79 -8.12 1.91 6.65
C THR A 79 -8.04 0.49 6.16
N ARG A 80 -9.09 -0.31 6.39
CA ARG A 80 -9.16 -1.69 5.93
C ARG A 80 -10.53 -2.03 5.36
N VAL A 81 -10.54 -2.76 4.25
CA VAL A 81 -11.74 -3.36 3.68
C VAL A 81 -11.73 -4.85 4.00
N GLY A 82 -12.86 -5.40 4.46
CA GLY A 82 -12.98 -6.82 4.78
C GLY A 82 -12.54 -7.20 6.20
N GLY A 83 -12.49 -8.51 6.45
CA GLY A 83 -12.17 -9.10 7.75
C GLY A 83 -10.67 -9.21 8.02
N GLY A 84 -10.29 -9.61 9.24
CA GLY A 84 -8.91 -9.84 9.68
C GLY A 84 -8.39 -8.83 10.71
N PRO A 85 -7.13 -8.94 11.15
CA PRO A 85 -6.56 -8.10 12.20
C PRO A 85 -6.51 -6.61 11.81
N PHE A 86 -6.75 -5.75 12.78
CA PHE A 86 -6.56 -4.30 12.64
C PHE A 86 -6.27 -3.67 14.02
N PRO A 87 -5.00 -3.65 14.46
CA PRO A 87 -4.63 -3.27 15.83
C PRO A 87 -5.04 -1.84 16.23
N THR A 88 -5.07 -0.91 15.27
CA THR A 88 -5.40 0.50 15.51
C THR A 88 -6.83 0.87 15.18
N GLU A 89 -7.71 -0.12 14.95
CA GLU A 89 -9.12 0.12 14.61
C GLU A 89 -9.83 0.94 15.69
N LEU A 90 -10.60 1.93 15.24
CA LEU A 90 -11.43 2.78 16.07
C LEU A 90 -12.90 2.39 15.91
N ASN A 91 -13.54 2.07 17.03
CA ASN A 91 -14.97 1.76 17.14
C ASN A 91 -15.76 2.87 17.86
N ASP A 92 -15.18 4.07 17.91
CA ASP A 92 -15.73 5.26 18.57
C ASP A 92 -16.10 6.34 17.54
N GLU A 93 -16.52 7.51 18.04
CA GLU A 93 -16.91 8.65 17.23
C GLU A 93 -15.77 9.17 16.32
N VAL A 94 -14.50 9.00 16.74
CA VAL A 94 -13.35 9.38 15.91
C VAL A 94 -13.25 8.46 14.70
N GLY A 95 -13.42 7.14 14.90
CA GLY A 95 -13.47 6.17 13.80
C GLY A 95 -14.55 6.48 12.77
N VAL A 96 -15.77 6.82 13.24
CA VAL A 96 -16.89 7.24 12.38
C VAL A 96 -16.55 8.52 11.62
N ARG A 97 -16.01 9.53 12.31
CA ARG A 97 -15.61 10.80 11.68
C ARG A 97 -14.55 10.60 10.59
N LEU A 98 -13.52 9.79 10.83
CA LEU A 98 -12.49 9.47 9.83
C LEU A 98 -13.10 8.82 8.59
N GLN A 99 -14.11 7.97 8.78
CA GLN A 99 -14.82 7.31 7.69
C GLN A 99 -15.64 8.30 6.86
N GLU A 100 -16.42 9.17 7.51
CA GLU A 100 -17.29 10.16 6.86
C GLU A 100 -16.48 11.23 6.11
N VAL A 101 -15.57 11.92 6.82
CA VAL A 101 -14.75 13.01 6.26
C VAL A 101 -13.78 12.47 5.22
N GLY A 102 -13.23 11.28 5.44
CA GLY A 102 -12.32 10.62 4.51
C GLY A 102 -13.00 9.98 3.31
N HIS A 103 -14.35 9.97 3.23
CA HIS A 103 -15.13 9.24 2.24
C HIS A 103 -14.68 7.77 2.11
N GLU A 104 -14.51 7.10 3.24
CA GLU A 104 -14.01 5.73 3.30
C GLU A 104 -15.13 4.72 3.11
N PHE A 105 -15.69 4.73 1.90
CA PHE A 105 -16.73 3.81 1.43
C PHE A 105 -16.27 3.13 0.14
N GLY A 106 -16.74 1.90 -0.09
CA GLY A 106 -16.50 1.19 -1.34
C GLY A 106 -17.14 1.94 -2.52
N ALA A 107 -16.37 2.21 -3.58
CA ALA A 107 -16.85 3.00 -4.73
C ALA A 107 -18.07 2.38 -5.44
N THR A 108 -18.18 1.04 -5.44
CA THR A 108 -19.30 0.32 -6.07
C THR A 108 -20.36 -0.11 -5.07
N THR A 109 -19.93 -0.67 -3.93
CA THR A 109 -20.85 -1.30 -2.96
C THR A 109 -21.37 -0.33 -1.90
N GLY A 110 -20.74 0.84 -1.75
CA GLY A 110 -21.02 1.77 -0.64
C GLY A 110 -20.61 1.22 0.72
N ARG A 111 -20.01 0.03 0.81
CA ARG A 111 -19.70 -0.60 2.10
C ARG A 111 -18.69 0.25 2.88
N PRO A 112 -18.95 0.57 4.17
CA PRO A 112 -18.00 1.31 5.00
C PRO A 112 -16.68 0.55 5.15
N ARG A 113 -15.57 1.27 5.10
CA ARG A 113 -14.25 0.74 5.46
C ARG A 113 -14.01 0.91 6.95
N ARG A 114 -13.32 -0.05 7.55
CA ARG A 114 -12.83 0.07 8.93
C ARG A 114 -11.76 1.16 8.95
N CYS A 115 -11.82 2.06 9.93
CA CYS A 115 -10.87 3.17 10.10
C CYS A 115 -10.15 3.06 11.44
N GLY A 116 -8.93 3.56 11.50
CA GLY A 116 -8.08 3.48 12.68
C GLY A 116 -6.92 4.45 12.63
N TRP A 117 -6.21 4.61 13.75
CA TRP A 117 -5.05 5.48 13.81
C TRP A 117 -3.93 5.02 12.86
N LEU A 118 -3.01 5.95 12.55
CA LEU A 118 -1.81 5.63 11.80
C LEU A 118 -0.98 4.58 12.56
N ASP A 119 -0.57 3.54 11.85
CA ASP A 119 0.28 2.49 12.38
C ASP A 119 1.71 2.56 11.81
N LEU A 120 2.66 3.05 12.61
CA LEU A 120 4.06 3.13 12.19
C LEU A 120 4.77 1.78 12.20
N ASN A 121 4.27 0.76 12.91
CA ASN A 121 4.83 -0.59 12.83
C ASN A 121 4.56 -1.17 11.45
N VAL A 122 3.34 -1.00 10.93
CA VAL A 122 2.96 -1.39 9.57
C VAL A 122 3.79 -0.65 8.53
N VAL A 123 3.94 0.68 8.66
CA VAL A 123 4.75 1.48 7.71
C VAL A 123 6.20 1.03 7.70
N LYS A 124 6.81 0.83 8.89
CA LYS A 124 8.18 0.34 9.02
C LYS A 124 8.34 -1.07 8.44
N TYR A 125 7.39 -1.96 8.71
CA TYR A 125 7.40 -3.32 8.18
C TYR A 125 7.33 -3.32 6.65
N GLY A 126 6.40 -2.55 6.08
CA GLY A 126 6.30 -2.34 4.63
C GLY A 126 7.59 -1.83 4.00
N ASN A 127 8.28 -0.92 4.67
CA ASN A 127 9.56 -0.41 4.20
C ASN A 127 10.67 -1.48 4.16
N LYS A 128 10.65 -2.47 5.05
CA LYS A 128 11.70 -3.50 5.12
C LYS A 128 11.80 -4.31 3.82
N PHE A 129 10.68 -4.61 3.16
CA PHE A 129 10.67 -5.40 1.92
C PHE A 129 10.46 -4.58 0.64
N ASN A 130 9.91 -3.37 0.74
CA ASN A 130 9.78 -2.49 -0.43
C ASN A 130 10.95 -1.52 -0.62
N GLY A 131 11.73 -1.25 0.44
CA GLY A 131 12.89 -0.36 0.39
C GLY A 131 12.53 1.03 -0.13
N TYR A 132 11.53 1.68 0.47
CA TYR A 132 11.01 2.97 -0.01
C TYR A 132 12.11 4.04 -0.02
N SER A 133 12.29 4.70 -1.17
CA SER A 133 13.16 5.87 -1.31
C SER A 133 12.54 7.12 -0.68
N SER A 134 11.20 7.23 -0.72
CA SER A 134 10.44 8.31 -0.12
C SER A 134 9.04 7.85 0.25
N VAL A 135 8.32 8.67 1.01
CA VAL A 135 6.94 8.40 1.42
C VAL A 135 6.06 9.58 1.03
N ASN A 136 4.87 9.28 0.49
CA ASN A 136 3.81 10.24 0.25
C ASN A 136 2.69 10.03 1.27
N MET A 137 2.51 11.01 2.16
CA MET A 137 1.40 11.02 3.12
C MET A 137 0.18 11.70 2.52
N THR A 138 -0.91 10.95 2.42
CA THR A 138 -2.16 11.38 1.82
C THR A 138 -3.25 11.58 2.87
N LYS A 139 -4.28 12.37 2.52
CA LYS A 139 -5.46 12.62 3.36
C LYS A 139 -5.16 13.21 4.73
N LEU A 140 -4.13 14.06 4.83
CA LEU A 140 -3.79 14.74 6.07
C LEU A 140 -4.89 15.71 6.51
N ASP A 141 -5.59 16.30 5.55
CA ASP A 141 -6.73 17.21 5.74
C ASP A 141 -7.88 16.58 6.55
N VAL A 142 -8.09 15.26 6.44
CA VAL A 142 -9.13 14.51 7.18
C VAL A 142 -8.94 14.59 8.69
N LEU A 143 -7.70 14.75 9.17
CA LEU A 143 -7.36 14.86 10.58
C LEU A 143 -7.66 16.25 11.18
N SER A 144 -7.99 17.24 10.34
CA SER A 144 -8.26 18.61 10.77
C SER A 144 -9.42 18.67 11.76
N GLY A 145 -9.26 19.41 12.86
CA GLY A 145 -10.31 19.59 13.87
C GLY A 145 -10.41 18.45 14.90
N ILE A 146 -9.57 17.41 14.81
CA ILE A 146 -9.47 16.38 15.86
C ILE A 146 -8.51 16.88 16.95
N PRO A 147 -8.95 17.05 18.23
CA PRO A 147 -8.12 17.65 19.27
C PRO A 147 -6.88 16.83 19.66
N LYS A 148 -6.98 15.50 19.58
CA LYS A 148 -5.91 14.57 19.94
C LYS A 148 -5.74 13.55 18.82
N LEU A 149 -4.52 13.45 18.31
CA LEU A 149 -4.12 12.45 17.34
C LEU A 149 -3.26 11.40 18.02
N GLU A 150 -3.51 10.13 17.72
CA GLU A 150 -2.69 9.03 18.20
C GLU A 150 -2.02 8.32 17.02
N VAL A 151 -0.85 7.74 17.30
CA VAL A 151 -0.04 7.02 16.33
C VAL A 151 0.53 5.79 17.03
N ALA A 152 0.29 4.60 16.48
CA ALA A 152 0.85 3.38 17.03
C ALA A 152 2.35 3.28 16.71
N THR A 153 3.16 3.19 17.76
CA THR A 153 4.63 3.16 17.68
C THR A 153 5.24 1.81 18.03
N HIS A 154 4.47 0.98 18.73
CA HIS A 154 4.81 -0.38 19.17
C HIS A 154 3.52 -1.18 19.37
N TYR A 155 3.65 -2.50 19.45
CA TYR A 155 2.57 -3.38 19.89
C TYR A 155 2.91 -4.00 21.23
N GLU A 156 1.88 -4.35 22.00
CA GLU A 156 2.01 -5.10 23.23
C GLU A 156 1.28 -6.43 23.09
N LEU A 157 1.92 -7.50 23.54
CA LEU A 157 1.31 -8.82 23.64
C LEU A 157 1.62 -9.40 25.01
N ASN A 158 0.56 -9.69 25.80
CA ASN A 158 0.66 -10.25 27.14
C ASN A 158 1.59 -9.45 28.07
N GLY A 159 1.46 -8.12 28.12
CA GLY A 159 2.29 -7.26 28.97
C GLY A 159 3.69 -6.95 28.41
N LYS A 160 4.03 -7.47 27.21
CA LYS A 160 5.36 -7.31 26.63
C LYS A 160 5.31 -6.51 25.33
N ILE A 161 6.16 -5.48 25.27
CA ILE A 161 6.37 -4.72 24.04
C ILE A 161 7.06 -5.61 23.00
N LEU A 162 6.46 -5.66 21.80
CA LEU A 162 7.02 -6.34 20.65
C LEU A 162 8.01 -5.41 19.94
N ASN A 163 9.29 -5.81 19.91
CA ASN A 163 10.35 -5.06 19.24
C ASN A 163 10.37 -5.37 17.73
N GLY A 164 9.34 -4.90 17.00
CA GLY A 164 9.36 -4.77 15.54
C GLY A 164 9.62 -6.06 14.74
N GLN A 165 9.15 -7.21 15.23
CA GLN A 165 8.95 -8.45 14.47
C GLN A 165 7.47 -8.60 14.14
#